data_AF-A0A4R2T4N2-F1
#
_entry.id   AF-A0A4R2T4N2-F1
#
_cell.length_a   1.000
_cell.length_b   1.000
_cell.length_c   1.000
_cell.angle_alpha   90.00
_cell.angle_beta   90.00
_cell.angle_gamma   90.00
#
_symmetry.space_group_name_H-M   'P 1'
#
loop_
_entity.id
_entity.type
_entity.pdbx_description
1 polymer ?
#
loop_
_entity_poly.entity_id
_entity_poly.type
_entity_poly.pdbx_seq_one_letter_code
_entity_poly.pdbx_strand_id
1 'polypeptide(L)'
;MTAQTLQDKKQTYNFNKLHKRLRRNVGNAIADFNMIEEGDKVMVCLSGGKDSYTLLDILLNLRLNAPIHFDIVAVNLDQKQPGFPEHILPEYLSGLGIEYKIVEENTYGIVKEKIPEGKTTCSLCSRLRRGILYRTATELGATKIALGHHRDDMLETLFLNMFYGGKLKSMPPKLISDDGKQIVIRPLAYCKEKDIEKYSIAKQFPIIPCNLCGSQPNLQRQVVKEMLQTWDRQYPGRVETMFSALQNVTPSHLCDPKLFDFKSIQRGQTLEGIDGDIAFDKEELPTAPIFDNDDDGTDFATGEMISFKEVK
;
A
#
# COMPACT_ATOMS: atom_id res chain seq x y z
N MET A 1 -19.89 13.67 34.43
CA MET A 1 -18.78 13.80 33.44
C MET A 1 -19.21 14.84 32.41
N THR A 2 -18.35 15.79 32.05
CA THR A 2 -18.69 16.83 31.05
C THR A 2 -18.72 16.24 29.64
N ALA A 3 -19.50 16.83 28.73
CA ALA A 3 -19.63 16.37 27.34
C ALA A 3 -18.26 16.32 26.63
N GLN A 4 -17.36 17.26 26.95
CA GLN A 4 -16.01 17.33 26.41
C GLN A 4 -15.14 16.13 26.83
N THR A 5 -15.22 15.69 28.08
CA THR A 5 -14.49 14.49 28.55
C THR A 5 -15.01 13.19 27.90
N LEU A 6 -16.28 13.14 27.50
CA LEU A 6 -16.84 11.99 26.77
C LEU A 6 -16.37 11.99 25.31
N GLN A 7 -16.26 13.16 24.67
CA GLN A 7 -15.75 13.32 23.32
C GLN A 7 -14.27 12.92 23.23
N ASP A 8 -13.43 13.37 24.16
CA ASP A 8 -11.99 13.03 24.22
C ASP A 8 -11.76 11.51 24.40
N LYS A 9 -12.57 10.87 25.23
CA LYS A 9 -12.54 9.41 25.42
C LYS A 9 -12.95 8.66 24.15
N LYS A 10 -14.00 9.13 23.46
CA LYS A 10 -14.46 8.53 22.20
C LYS A 10 -13.40 8.65 21.11
N GLN A 11 -12.76 9.82 20.98
CA GLN A 11 -11.68 10.04 20.01
C GLN A 11 -10.48 9.13 20.27
N THR A 12 -10.05 9.01 21.53
CA THR A 12 -8.94 8.12 21.91
C THR A 12 -9.26 6.66 21.65
N TYR A 13 -10.48 6.22 21.96
CA TYR A 13 -10.96 4.87 21.67
C TYR A 13 -10.93 4.58 20.16
N ASN A 14 -11.45 5.50 19.36
CA ASN A 14 -11.48 5.40 17.90
C ASN A 14 -10.08 5.33 17.29
N PHE A 15 -9.15 6.16 17.78
CA PHE A 15 -7.75 6.12 17.37
C PHE A 15 -7.10 4.77 17.70
N ASN A 16 -7.30 4.26 18.92
CA ASN A 16 -6.76 2.96 19.33
C ASN A 16 -7.33 1.81 18.49
N LYS A 17 -8.62 1.85 18.13
CA LYS A 17 -9.24 0.87 17.23
C LYS A 17 -8.60 0.92 15.84
N LEU A 18 -8.42 2.12 15.28
CA LEU A 18 -7.76 2.32 13.98
C LEU A 18 -6.30 1.84 13.98
N HIS A 19 -5.52 2.22 15.00
CA HIS A 19 -4.13 1.80 15.15
C HIS A 19 -4.02 0.28 15.27
N LYS A 20 -4.87 -0.37 16.08
CA LYS A 20 -4.93 -1.83 16.21
C LYS A 20 -5.26 -2.50 14.88
N ARG A 21 -6.21 -1.95 14.11
CA ARG A 21 -6.59 -2.47 12.79
C ARG A 21 -5.44 -2.39 11.79
N LEU A 22 -4.76 -1.25 11.69
CA LEU A 22 -3.58 -1.10 10.83
C LEU A 22 -2.45 -2.06 11.22
N ARG A 23 -2.14 -2.16 12.52
CA ARG A 23 -1.13 -3.12 13.02
C ARG A 23 -1.48 -4.57 12.66
N ARG A 24 -2.75 -4.96 12.85
CA ARG A 24 -3.24 -6.31 12.50
C ARG A 24 -3.08 -6.57 11.00
N ASN A 25 -3.53 -5.65 10.16
CA ASN A 25 -3.47 -5.81 8.71
C ASN A 25 -2.04 -5.88 8.18
N VAL A 26 -1.14 -5.05 8.73
CA VAL A 26 0.29 -5.10 8.40
C VAL A 26 0.93 -6.40 8.89
N GLY A 27 0.64 -6.83 10.12
CA GLY A 27 1.13 -8.09 10.67
C GLY A 27 0.70 -9.30 9.85
N ASN A 28 -0.58 -9.37 9.46
CA ASN A 28 -1.11 -10.43 8.61
C ASN A 28 -0.42 -10.42 7.23
N ALA A 29 -0.28 -9.26 6.58
CA ALA A 29 0.42 -9.18 5.30
C ALA A 29 1.89 -9.62 5.41
N ILE A 30 2.57 -9.28 6.51
CA ILE A 30 3.95 -9.74 6.75
C ILE A 30 3.99 -11.26 6.88
N ALA A 31 3.06 -11.86 7.62
CA ALA A 31 2.97 -13.31 7.84
C ALA A 31 2.61 -14.06 6.54
N ASP A 32 1.52 -13.68 5.88
CA ASP A 32 0.97 -14.37 4.70
C ASP A 32 1.94 -14.38 3.52
N PHE A 33 2.76 -13.33 3.39
CA PHE A 33 3.74 -13.20 2.31
C PHE A 33 5.20 -13.40 2.76
N ASN A 34 5.43 -13.82 4.01
CA ASN A 34 6.75 -13.97 4.62
C ASN A 34 7.67 -12.76 4.33
N MET A 35 7.23 -11.54 4.67
CA MET A 35 7.92 -10.31 4.24
C MET A 35 9.17 -9.98 5.04
N ILE A 36 9.17 -10.27 6.34
CA ILE A 36 10.23 -9.93 7.30
C ILE A 36 10.54 -11.18 8.13
N GLU A 37 11.81 -11.50 8.24
CA GLU A 37 12.38 -12.70 8.83
C GLU A 37 13.43 -12.32 9.89
N GLU A 38 13.84 -13.29 10.72
CA GLU A 38 14.86 -13.07 11.76
C GLU A 38 16.17 -12.56 11.16
N GLY A 39 16.71 -11.48 11.75
CA GLY A 39 17.96 -10.86 11.32
C GLY A 39 17.85 -9.95 10.09
N ASP A 40 16.64 -9.70 9.58
CA ASP A 40 16.47 -8.80 8.44
C ASP A 40 16.86 -7.35 8.77
N LYS A 41 17.46 -6.66 7.79
CA LYS A 41 17.60 -5.21 7.80
C LYS A 41 16.63 -4.61 6.79
N VAL A 42 15.58 -3.97 7.28
CA VAL A 42 14.48 -3.43 6.48
C VAL A 42 14.72 -1.96 6.16
N MET A 43 14.98 -1.66 4.89
CA MET A 43 15.05 -0.30 4.37
C MET A 43 13.65 0.23 4.06
N VAL A 44 13.15 1.16 4.86
CA VAL A 44 11.82 1.78 4.65
C VAL A 44 11.97 3.02 3.78
N CYS A 45 11.41 2.99 2.57
CA CYS A 45 11.47 4.11 1.64
C CYS A 45 10.45 5.19 2.01
N LEU A 46 10.93 6.30 2.55
CA LEU A 46 10.12 7.42 3.02
C LEU A 46 10.01 8.51 1.96
N SER A 47 8.83 8.70 1.38
CA SER A 47 8.58 9.73 0.35
C SER A 47 8.16 11.09 0.93
N GLY A 48 7.83 11.15 2.22
CA GLY A 48 7.18 12.29 2.86
C GLY A 48 5.66 12.32 2.69
N GLY A 49 5.07 11.29 2.07
CA GLY A 49 3.61 11.11 1.98
C GLY A 49 3.02 10.30 3.13
N LYS A 50 1.71 10.41 3.32
CA LYS A 50 0.92 9.76 4.39
C LYS A 50 1.17 8.26 4.51
N ASP A 51 1.29 7.57 3.38
CA ASP A 51 1.42 6.11 3.34
C ASP A 51 2.80 5.68 3.82
N SER A 52 3.84 6.41 3.42
CA SER A 52 5.22 6.12 3.81
C SER A 52 5.50 6.39 5.29
N TYR A 53 4.90 7.45 5.87
CA TYR A 53 4.96 7.68 7.32
C TYR A 53 4.20 6.62 8.09
N THR A 54 3.00 6.26 7.64
CA THR A 54 2.19 5.22 8.28
C THR A 54 2.91 3.88 8.27
N LEU A 55 3.54 3.51 7.14
CA LEU A 55 4.35 2.30 7.05
C LEU A 55 5.48 2.30 8.09
N LEU A 56 6.26 3.39 8.17
CA LEU A 56 7.37 3.49 9.10
C LEU A 56 6.90 3.38 10.56
N ASP A 57 5.88 4.15 10.94
CA ASP A 57 5.36 4.19 12.32
C ASP A 57 4.80 2.82 12.75
N ILE A 58 4.03 2.14 11.88
CA ILE A 58 3.49 0.81 12.18
C ILE A 58 4.59 -0.23 12.28
N LEU A 59 5.61 -0.23 11.40
CA LEU A 59 6.73 -1.17 11.47
C LEU A 59 7.57 -0.98 12.74
N LEU A 60 7.86 0.26 13.12
CA LEU A 60 8.54 0.56 14.39
C LEU A 60 7.75 0.03 15.57
N ASN A 61 6.42 0.16 15.54
CA ASN A 61 5.56 -0.30 16.60
C ASN A 61 5.44 -1.84 16.66
N LEU A 62 5.43 -2.51 15.51
CA LEU A 62 5.48 -3.97 15.42
C LEU A 62 6.81 -4.53 15.93
N ARG A 63 7.94 -3.91 15.57
CA ARG A 63 9.28 -4.32 16.02
C ARG A 63 9.40 -4.45 17.53
N LEU A 64 8.73 -3.59 18.30
CA LEU A 64 8.77 -3.62 19.78
C LEU A 64 8.21 -4.92 20.39
N ASN A 65 7.32 -5.63 19.69
CA ASN A 65 6.62 -6.80 20.21
C ASN A 65 6.72 -8.01 19.26
N ALA A 66 7.55 -7.91 18.23
CA ALA A 66 7.70 -8.98 17.26
C ALA A 66 8.43 -10.17 17.91
N PRO A 67 8.07 -11.41 17.55
CA PRO A 67 8.77 -12.60 18.03
C PRO A 67 10.17 -12.78 17.39
N ILE A 68 10.53 -11.89 16.46
CA ILE A 68 11.78 -11.89 15.70
C ILE A 68 12.49 -10.55 15.84
N HIS A 69 13.82 -10.57 15.75
CA HIS A 69 14.64 -9.38 15.67
C HIS A 69 14.83 -8.95 14.21
N PHE A 70 14.60 -7.68 13.92
CA PHE A 70 14.91 -7.07 12.63
C PHE A 70 15.20 -5.58 12.81
N ASP A 71 16.09 -5.05 11.98
CA ASP A 71 16.49 -3.65 11.97
C ASP A 71 15.66 -2.84 10.99
N ILE A 72 15.52 -1.54 11.26
CA ILE A 72 14.84 -0.59 10.37
C ILE A 72 15.79 0.56 10.11
N VAL A 73 16.01 0.87 8.83
CA VAL A 73 16.65 2.11 8.37
C VAL A 73 15.69 2.87 7.47
N ALA A 74 15.42 4.13 7.78
CA ALA A 74 14.58 4.98 6.94
C ALA A 74 15.42 5.61 5.82
N VAL A 75 14.94 5.52 4.58
CA VAL A 75 15.65 6.10 3.43
C VAL A 75 14.74 7.01 2.65
N ASN A 76 15.18 8.26 2.47
CA ASN A 76 14.56 9.20 1.55
C ASN A 76 15.44 9.39 0.32
N LEU A 77 14.81 9.60 -0.83
CA LEU A 77 15.47 10.02 -2.06
C LEU A 77 15.03 11.46 -2.36
N ASP A 78 15.89 12.42 -2.07
CA ASP A 78 15.76 13.80 -2.52
C ASP A 78 16.18 13.87 -3.98
N GLN A 79 15.20 14.17 -4.83
CA GLN A 79 15.33 14.21 -6.28
C GLN A 79 15.80 15.58 -6.79
N LYS A 80 16.12 16.51 -5.89
CA LYS A 80 16.45 17.92 -6.16
C LYS A 80 15.37 18.63 -6.97
N GLN A 81 14.11 18.34 -6.63
CA GLN A 81 12.98 19.07 -7.19
C GLN A 81 12.93 20.50 -6.60
N PRO A 82 12.60 21.52 -7.39
CA PRO A 82 12.43 22.87 -6.88
C PRO A 82 11.39 22.93 -5.75
N GLY A 83 11.76 23.55 -4.62
CA GLY A 83 10.87 23.74 -3.49
C GLY A 83 10.65 22.51 -2.60
N PHE A 84 11.46 21.45 -2.72
CA PHE A 84 11.43 20.36 -1.75
C PHE A 84 11.94 20.85 -0.37
N PRO A 85 11.18 20.64 0.72
CA PRO A 85 11.61 21.06 2.04
C PRO A 85 12.60 20.05 2.64
N GLU A 86 13.89 20.27 2.41
CA GLU A 86 14.98 19.34 2.80
C GLU A 86 15.06 19.07 4.32
N HIS A 87 14.54 19.97 5.16
CA HIS A 87 14.64 19.87 6.63
C HIS A 87 13.58 18.95 7.28
N ILE A 88 12.40 18.78 6.65
CA ILE A 88 11.25 18.14 7.30
C ILE A 88 11.53 16.68 7.67
N LEU A 89 12.08 15.88 6.75
CA LEU A 89 12.35 14.46 7.01
C LEU A 89 13.50 14.25 7.99
N PRO A 90 14.67 14.91 7.85
CA PRO A 90 15.74 14.81 8.84
C PRO A 90 15.30 15.17 10.25
N GLU A 91 14.56 16.27 10.43
CA GLU A 91 14.08 16.70 11.75
C GLU A 91 13.11 15.68 12.35
N TYR A 92 12.13 15.20 11.57
CA TYR A 92 11.19 14.17 12.00
C TYR A 92 11.91 12.88 12.40
N LEU A 93 12.82 12.38 11.56
CA LEU A 93 13.54 11.11 11.77
C LEU A 93 14.51 11.20 12.95
N SER A 94 15.19 12.33 13.12
CA SER A 94 16.04 12.59 14.28
C SER A 94 15.22 12.64 15.57
N GLY A 95 14.04 13.25 15.54
CA GLY A 95 13.11 13.27 16.67
C GLY A 95 12.60 11.89 17.08
N LEU A 96 12.53 10.93 16.14
CA LEU A 96 12.22 9.53 16.43
C LEU A 96 13.41 8.71 16.93
N GLY A 97 14.64 9.21 16.78
CA GLY A 97 15.86 8.50 17.19
C GLY A 97 16.13 7.21 16.40
N ILE A 98 15.78 7.17 15.11
CA ILE A 98 15.99 6.00 14.24
C ILE A 98 17.13 6.22 13.24
N GLU A 99 17.78 5.14 12.78
CA GLU A 99 18.77 5.22 11.69
C GLU A 99 18.08 5.70 10.40
N TYR A 100 18.67 6.70 9.74
CA TYR A 100 18.18 7.16 8.46
C TYR A 100 19.29 7.62 7.51
N LYS A 101 18.99 7.59 6.20
CA LYS A 101 19.83 8.13 5.12
C LYS A 101 19.00 8.97 4.16
N ILE A 102 19.42 10.21 3.95
CA ILE A 102 18.91 11.05 2.85
C ILE A 102 19.85 10.87 1.66
N VAL A 103 19.32 10.36 0.55
CA VAL A 103 20.06 10.20 -0.70
C VAL A 103 19.71 11.37 -1.61
N GLU A 104 20.71 12.12 -2.02
CA GLU A 104 20.55 13.30 -2.86
C GLU A 104 21.00 12.99 -4.29
N GLU A 105 20.08 13.02 -5.24
CA GLU A 105 20.35 12.74 -6.65
C GLU A 105 19.48 13.63 -7.53
N ASN A 106 20.05 14.32 -8.53
CA ASN A 106 19.28 15.20 -9.41
C ASN A 106 18.53 14.40 -10.51
N THR A 107 17.62 13.51 -10.12
CA THR A 107 16.78 12.79 -11.07
C THR A 107 15.74 13.70 -11.72
N TYR A 108 15.31 14.76 -11.03
CA TYR A 108 14.36 15.73 -11.58
C TYR A 108 14.91 16.41 -12.85
N GLY A 109 16.15 16.92 -12.79
CA GLY A 109 16.82 17.53 -13.92
C GLY A 109 16.95 16.57 -15.10
N ILE A 110 17.39 15.33 -14.84
CA ILE A 110 17.51 14.29 -15.87
C ILE A 110 16.17 13.99 -16.55
N VAL A 111 15.08 13.91 -15.77
CA VAL A 111 13.74 13.66 -16.32
C VAL A 111 13.27 14.83 -17.18
N LYS A 112 13.48 16.06 -16.74
CA LYS A 112 13.12 17.28 -17.50
C LYS A 112 13.92 17.43 -18.79
N GLU A 113 15.19 17.06 -18.77
CA GLU A 113 16.05 17.10 -19.95
C GLU A 113 15.64 16.04 -20.99
N LYS A 114 15.34 14.81 -20.54
CA LYS A 114 15.11 13.67 -21.44
C LYS A 114 13.68 13.53 -21.94
N ILE A 115 12.71 14.16 -21.28
CA ILE A 115 11.30 14.01 -21.61
C ILE A 115 10.76 15.36 -22.11
N PRO A 116 10.30 15.43 -23.38
CA PRO A 116 9.69 16.64 -23.91
C PRO A 116 8.51 17.11 -23.06
N GLU A 117 8.30 18.41 -23.04
CA GLU A 117 7.18 19.01 -22.33
C GLU A 117 5.84 18.44 -22.84
N GLY A 118 4.89 18.23 -21.92
CA GLY A 118 3.59 17.60 -22.22
C GLY A 118 3.61 16.08 -22.37
N LYS A 119 4.77 15.41 -22.31
CA LYS A 119 4.86 13.94 -22.24
C LYS A 119 4.87 13.43 -20.79
N THR A 120 4.50 12.17 -20.60
CA THR A 120 4.45 11.54 -19.28
C THR A 120 5.84 11.28 -18.72
N THR A 121 6.15 11.88 -17.57
CA THR A 121 7.46 11.80 -16.91
C THR A 121 7.60 10.59 -15.97
N CYS A 122 6.47 10.03 -15.52
CA CYS A 122 6.41 9.02 -14.46
C CYS A 122 7.20 7.74 -14.77
N SER A 123 7.28 7.31 -16.03
CA SER A 123 7.98 6.07 -16.40
C SER A 123 9.48 6.17 -16.13
N LEU A 124 10.14 7.23 -16.62
CA LEU A 124 11.58 7.43 -16.40
C LEU A 124 11.88 7.76 -14.94
N CYS A 125 11.08 8.63 -14.31
CA CYS A 125 11.21 8.98 -12.90
C CYS A 125 11.16 7.71 -12.01
N SER A 126 10.15 6.85 -12.21
CA SER A 126 10.01 5.59 -11.46
C SER A 126 11.21 4.66 -11.65
N ARG A 127 11.74 4.56 -12.88
CA ARG A 127 12.93 3.74 -13.19
C ARG A 127 14.19 4.25 -12.49
N LEU A 128 14.45 5.56 -12.55
CA LEU A 128 15.61 6.18 -11.90
C LEU A 128 15.56 6.02 -10.38
N ARG A 129 14.41 6.35 -9.77
CA ARG A 129 14.20 6.21 -8.33
C ARG A 129 14.46 4.78 -7.86
N ARG A 130 13.93 3.79 -8.59
CA ARG A 130 14.11 2.37 -8.26
C ARG A 130 15.58 1.96 -8.31
N GLY A 131 16.30 2.35 -9.36
CA GLY A 131 17.73 2.04 -9.49
C GLY A 131 18.56 2.62 -8.33
N ILE A 132 18.28 3.86 -7.95
CA ILE A 132 18.95 4.52 -6.82
C ILE A 132 18.63 3.80 -5.51
N LEU A 133 17.35 3.54 -5.23
CA LEU A 133 16.94 2.85 -4.00
C LEU A 133 17.55 1.45 -3.90
N TYR A 134 17.63 0.69 -4.99
CA TYR A 134 18.24 -0.65 -4.98
C TYR A 134 19.74 -0.59 -4.73
N ARG A 135 20.42 0.39 -5.31
CA ARG A 135 21.84 0.65 -5.04
C ARG A 135 22.05 1.01 -3.56
N THR A 136 21.24 1.92 -3.03
CA THR A 136 21.30 2.32 -1.62
C THR A 136 21.00 1.15 -0.68
N ALA A 137 20.04 0.28 -0.99
CA ALA A 137 19.77 -0.92 -0.22
C ALA A 137 21.01 -1.83 -0.14
N THR A 138 21.71 -2.02 -1.27
CA THR A 138 22.97 -2.77 -1.32
C THR A 138 24.05 -2.14 -0.44
N GLU A 139 24.24 -0.82 -0.54
CA GLU A 139 25.23 -0.07 0.25
C GLU A 139 24.97 -0.16 1.76
N LEU A 140 23.70 -0.18 2.17
CA LEU A 140 23.29 -0.23 3.57
C LEU A 140 23.25 -1.65 4.15
N GLY A 141 23.47 -2.68 3.32
CA GLY A 141 23.29 -4.08 3.69
C GLY A 141 21.84 -4.44 3.99
N ALA A 142 20.86 -3.73 3.41
CA ALA A 142 19.45 -4.00 3.61
C ALA A 142 19.02 -5.27 2.86
N THR A 143 18.33 -6.17 3.56
CA THR A 143 17.81 -7.42 2.99
C THR A 143 16.41 -7.26 2.40
N LYS A 144 15.63 -6.28 2.90
CA LYS A 144 14.28 -5.96 2.42
C LYS A 144 14.15 -4.46 2.13
N ILE A 145 13.43 -4.13 1.07
CA ILE A 145 13.03 -2.77 0.69
C ILE A 145 11.52 -2.63 0.91
N ALA A 146 11.09 -1.87 1.91
CA ALA A 146 9.68 -1.66 2.21
C ALA A 146 9.14 -0.39 1.55
N LEU A 147 8.04 -0.53 0.81
CA LEU A 147 7.35 0.57 0.11
C LEU A 147 5.92 0.74 0.64
N GLY A 148 5.48 1.98 0.81
CA GLY A 148 4.17 2.35 1.37
C GLY A 148 2.96 2.12 0.44
N HIS A 149 2.99 1.14 -0.47
CA HIS A 149 1.85 0.86 -1.33
C HIS A 149 0.78 0.08 -0.57
N HIS A 150 -0.46 0.52 -0.66
CA HIS A 150 -1.59 -0.05 0.09
C HIS A 150 -2.56 -0.85 -0.80
N ARG A 151 -3.63 -1.38 -0.20
CA ARG A 151 -4.61 -2.23 -0.89
C ARG A 151 -5.21 -1.57 -2.14
N ASP A 152 -5.61 -0.31 -2.01
CA ASP A 152 -6.20 0.44 -3.12
C ASP A 152 -5.21 0.63 -4.28
N ASP A 153 -3.90 0.87 -4.03
CA ASP A 153 -2.88 0.93 -5.09
C ASP A 153 -2.76 -0.38 -5.88
N MET A 154 -2.93 -1.52 -5.20
CA MET A 154 -2.90 -2.85 -5.80
C MET A 154 -4.12 -3.04 -6.71
N LEU A 155 -5.31 -2.62 -6.28
CA LEU A 155 -6.52 -2.65 -7.11
C LEU A 155 -6.45 -1.67 -8.28
N GLU A 156 -5.96 -0.45 -8.06
CA GLU A 156 -5.72 0.50 -9.15
C GLU A 156 -4.78 -0.11 -10.20
N THR A 157 -3.72 -0.76 -9.75
CA THR A 157 -2.77 -1.45 -10.65
C THR A 157 -3.43 -2.60 -11.40
N LEU A 158 -4.30 -3.38 -10.76
CA LEU A 158 -5.09 -4.43 -11.40
C LEU A 158 -5.93 -3.87 -12.55
N PHE A 159 -6.72 -2.83 -12.28
CA PHE A 159 -7.59 -2.23 -13.29
C PHE A 159 -6.84 -1.55 -14.42
N LEU A 160 -5.72 -0.89 -14.12
CA LEU A 160 -4.85 -0.34 -15.16
C LEU A 160 -4.34 -1.45 -16.11
N ASN A 161 -3.91 -2.59 -15.57
CA ASN A 161 -3.47 -3.72 -16.40
C ASN A 161 -4.63 -4.38 -17.13
N MET A 162 -5.81 -4.47 -16.52
CA MET A 162 -6.98 -5.08 -17.13
C MET A 162 -7.51 -4.22 -18.29
N PHE A 163 -7.70 -2.91 -18.06
CA PHE A 163 -8.30 -1.99 -19.03
C PHE A 163 -7.35 -1.61 -20.16
N TYR A 164 -6.05 -1.44 -19.88
CA TYR A 164 -5.09 -0.91 -20.85
C TYR A 164 -4.00 -1.91 -21.25
N GLY A 165 -3.75 -2.92 -20.41
CA GLY A 165 -2.68 -3.90 -20.62
C GLY A 165 -3.14 -5.28 -21.08
N GLY A 166 -4.46 -5.57 -21.05
CA GLY A 166 -5.03 -6.88 -21.34
C GLY A 166 -4.51 -7.98 -20.41
N LYS A 167 -4.19 -7.65 -19.14
CA LYS A 167 -3.57 -8.58 -18.18
C LYS A 167 -4.31 -8.57 -16.85
N LEU A 168 -4.60 -9.76 -16.32
CA LEU A 168 -5.01 -9.92 -14.92
C LEU A 168 -3.75 -9.85 -14.02
N LYS A 169 -3.31 -8.62 -13.73
CA LYS A 169 -2.05 -8.38 -13.03
C LYS A 169 -2.16 -7.20 -12.07
N SER A 170 -2.03 -7.48 -10.77
CA SER A 170 -1.88 -6.47 -9.73
C SER A 170 -0.41 -6.19 -9.41
N MET A 171 -0.17 -5.41 -8.37
CA MET A 171 1.13 -5.19 -7.77
C MET A 171 1.41 -6.31 -6.76
N PRO A 172 2.55 -7.00 -6.81
CA PRO A 172 2.83 -8.09 -5.88
C PRO A 172 3.14 -7.56 -4.46
N PRO A 173 2.66 -8.22 -3.40
CA PRO A 173 2.96 -7.82 -2.02
C PRO A 173 4.43 -8.04 -1.65
N LYS A 174 5.07 -9.07 -2.21
CA LYS A 174 6.51 -9.36 -2.13
C LYS A 174 7.04 -9.65 -3.53
N LEU A 175 8.19 -9.07 -3.90
CA LEU A 175 8.78 -9.17 -5.23
C LEU A 175 10.30 -9.28 -5.12
N ILE A 176 10.90 -10.20 -5.87
CA ILE A 176 12.34 -10.21 -6.12
C ILE A 176 12.67 -9.34 -7.33
N SER A 177 13.74 -8.55 -7.27
CA SER A 177 14.23 -7.78 -8.42
C SER A 177 14.69 -8.70 -9.55
N ASP A 178 14.68 -8.17 -10.78
CA ASP A 178 15.04 -8.94 -11.98
C ASP A 178 16.47 -9.51 -11.94
N ASP A 179 17.38 -8.84 -11.23
CA ASP A 179 18.77 -9.28 -11.00
C ASP A 179 18.94 -10.21 -9.80
N GLY A 180 17.85 -10.56 -9.11
CA GLY A 180 17.83 -11.47 -7.96
C GLY A 180 18.39 -10.90 -6.65
N LYS A 181 18.81 -9.63 -6.63
CA LYS A 181 19.55 -9.06 -5.49
C LYS A 181 18.69 -8.45 -4.39
N GLN A 182 17.52 -7.92 -4.75
CA GLN A 182 16.71 -7.11 -3.85
C GLN A 182 15.33 -7.74 -3.66
N ILE A 183 14.87 -7.80 -2.42
CA ILE A 183 13.50 -8.18 -2.08
C ILE A 183 12.73 -6.91 -1.73
N VAL A 184 11.66 -6.62 -2.49
CA VAL A 184 10.74 -5.51 -2.26
C VAL A 184 9.48 -6.02 -1.60
N ILE A 185 9.07 -5.38 -0.51
CA ILE A 185 7.89 -5.73 0.28
C ILE A 185 6.92 -4.54 0.38
N ARG A 186 5.62 -4.85 0.53
CA ARG A 186 4.53 -3.86 0.68
C ARG A 186 3.67 -4.22 1.89
N PRO A 187 4.13 -3.92 3.10
CA PRO A 187 3.43 -4.36 4.31
C PRO A 187 2.02 -3.74 4.47
N LEU A 188 1.73 -2.62 3.79
CA LEU A 188 0.40 -2.01 3.75
C LEU A 188 -0.58 -2.72 2.79
N ALA A 189 -0.24 -3.86 2.20
CA ALA A 189 -1.06 -4.56 1.19
C ALA A 189 -2.53 -4.78 1.60
N TYR A 190 -2.82 -4.94 2.89
CA TYR A 190 -4.18 -5.14 3.42
C TYR A 190 -4.80 -3.87 4.03
N CYS A 191 -4.10 -2.74 4.01
CA CYS A 191 -4.57 -1.49 4.59
C CYS A 191 -5.39 -0.68 3.58
N LYS A 192 -6.52 -0.11 4.02
CA LYS A 192 -7.35 0.79 3.20
C LYS A 192 -6.71 2.18 3.13
N GLU A 193 -6.77 2.86 1.99
CA GLU A 193 -6.26 4.25 1.89
C GLU A 193 -6.94 5.19 2.91
N LYS A 194 -8.26 5.06 3.09
CA LYS A 194 -9.04 5.87 4.04
C LYS A 194 -8.57 5.72 5.49
N ASP A 195 -8.08 4.54 5.86
CA ASP A 195 -7.57 4.28 7.21
C ASP A 195 -6.20 4.92 7.41
N ILE A 196 -5.34 4.82 6.39
CA ILE A 196 -4.03 5.47 6.37
C ILE A 196 -4.17 6.99 6.44
N GLU A 197 -5.12 7.57 5.71
CA GLU A 197 -5.41 9.01 5.74
C GLU A 197 -5.85 9.47 7.13
N LYS A 198 -6.84 8.79 7.72
CA LYS A 198 -7.30 9.09 9.09
C LYS A 198 -6.17 8.95 10.12
N TYR A 199 -5.36 7.91 9.99
CA TYR A 199 -4.24 7.66 10.88
C TYR A 199 -3.17 8.74 10.75
N SER A 200 -2.85 9.15 9.52
CA SER A 200 -1.90 10.22 9.24
C SER A 200 -2.33 11.57 9.83
N ILE A 201 -3.62 11.89 9.74
CA ILE A 201 -4.19 13.11 10.35
C ILE A 201 -4.06 13.02 11.88
N ALA A 202 -4.46 11.89 12.47
CA ALA A 202 -4.41 11.69 13.91
C ALA A 202 -2.98 11.71 14.49
N LYS A 203 -2.01 11.20 13.74
CA LYS A 203 -0.58 11.23 14.09
C LYS A 203 0.10 12.56 13.76
N GLN A 204 -0.59 13.47 13.07
CA GLN A 204 -0.07 14.77 12.64
C GLN A 204 1.26 14.65 11.88
N PHE A 205 1.38 13.67 10.98
CA PHE A 205 2.60 13.51 10.21
C PHE A 205 2.92 14.77 9.39
N PRO A 206 4.20 15.20 9.33
CA PRO A 206 4.58 16.37 8.56
C PRO A 206 4.62 16.02 7.07
N ILE A 207 3.46 16.03 6.44
CA ILE A 207 3.27 15.64 5.04
C ILE A 207 3.96 16.65 4.12
N ILE A 208 4.80 16.13 3.23
CA ILE A 208 5.43 16.89 2.16
C ILE A 208 4.58 16.75 0.90
N PRO A 209 3.98 17.83 0.37
CA PRO A 209 3.22 17.77 -0.86
C PRO A 209 4.17 17.45 -2.03
N CYS A 210 3.87 16.37 -2.76
CA CYS A 210 4.64 15.99 -3.93
C CYS A 210 4.12 16.73 -5.17
N ASN A 211 4.79 17.82 -5.54
CA ASN A 211 4.47 18.59 -6.75
C ASN A 211 5.30 18.14 -7.98
N LEU A 212 6.17 17.13 -7.83
CA LEU A 212 7.14 16.67 -8.85
C LEU A 212 6.51 16.43 -10.22
N CYS A 213 5.35 15.78 -10.22
CA CYS A 213 4.73 15.25 -11.43
C CYS A 213 3.54 16.08 -11.89
N GLY A 214 3.39 17.33 -11.39
CA GLY A 214 2.38 18.32 -11.76
C GLY A 214 1.16 17.67 -12.38
N SER A 215 0.31 17.06 -11.54
CA SER A 215 -0.91 16.30 -11.87
C SER A 215 -1.35 16.47 -13.32
N GLN A 216 -0.78 15.67 -14.22
CA GLN A 216 -1.14 15.76 -15.63
C GLN A 216 -2.63 15.43 -15.75
N PRO A 217 -3.46 16.33 -16.31
CA PRO A 217 -4.87 16.01 -16.53
C PRO A 217 -4.94 14.77 -17.44
N ASN A 218 -5.83 13.83 -17.10
CA ASN A 218 -6.04 12.54 -17.78
C ASN A 218 -5.05 11.42 -17.47
N LEU A 219 -4.42 11.41 -16.30
CA LEU A 219 -3.72 10.21 -15.83
C LEU A 219 -4.73 9.06 -15.64
N GLN A 220 -4.58 7.98 -16.41
CA GLN A 220 -5.41 6.77 -16.33
C GLN A 220 -5.61 6.28 -14.87
N ARG A 221 -4.59 6.48 -14.02
CA ARG A 221 -4.66 6.15 -12.60
C ARG A 221 -5.70 6.97 -11.82
N GLN A 222 -5.84 8.26 -12.11
CA GLN A 222 -6.87 9.10 -11.46
C GLN A 222 -8.27 8.62 -11.81
N VAL A 223 -8.52 8.30 -13.09
CA VAL A 223 -9.81 7.77 -13.54
C VAL A 223 -10.17 6.46 -12.83
N VAL A 224 -9.22 5.53 -12.72
CA VAL A 224 -9.42 4.27 -11.99
C VAL A 224 -9.64 4.50 -10.50
N LYS A 225 -8.91 5.43 -9.89
CA LYS A 225 -9.09 5.80 -8.49
C LYS A 225 -10.49 6.36 -8.21
N GLU A 226 -10.95 7.28 -9.03
CA GLU A 226 -12.31 7.85 -8.94
C GLU A 226 -13.39 6.78 -9.11
N MET A 227 -13.19 5.84 -10.03
CA MET A 227 -14.07 4.68 -10.21
C MET A 227 -14.16 3.83 -8.94
N LEU A 228 -13.03 3.45 -8.35
CA LEU A 228 -12.99 2.65 -7.12
C LEU A 228 -13.65 3.38 -5.94
N GLN A 229 -13.37 4.67 -5.77
CA GLN A 229 -13.99 5.49 -4.72
C GLN A 229 -15.50 5.63 -4.91
N THR A 230 -15.97 5.74 -6.16
CA THR A 230 -17.39 5.80 -6.49
C THR A 230 -18.08 4.48 -6.14
N TRP A 231 -17.47 3.35 -6.49
CA TRP A 231 -17.98 2.02 -6.17
C TRP A 231 -18.02 1.75 -4.67
N ASP A 232 -16.99 2.16 -3.93
CA ASP A 232 -16.97 2.02 -2.48
C ASP A 232 -18.08 2.84 -1.80
N ARG A 233 -18.40 4.03 -2.32
CA ARG A 233 -19.49 4.86 -1.81
C ARG A 233 -20.87 4.27 -2.12
N GLN A 234 -21.06 3.76 -3.34
CA GLN A 234 -22.34 3.21 -3.78
C GLN A 234 -22.60 1.82 -3.18
N TYR A 235 -21.54 1.04 -2.96
CA TYR A 235 -21.59 -0.34 -2.52
C TYR A 235 -20.48 -0.59 -1.49
N PRO A 236 -20.67 -0.15 -0.23
CA PRO A 236 -19.69 -0.34 0.84
C PRO A 236 -19.31 -1.81 0.96
N GLY A 237 -18.01 -2.14 1.01
CA GLY A 237 -17.50 -3.51 1.03
C GLY A 237 -17.14 -4.10 -0.34
N ARG A 238 -17.48 -3.40 -1.44
CA ARG A 238 -17.16 -3.87 -2.80
C ARG A 238 -15.65 -3.91 -3.05
N VAL A 239 -14.91 -2.90 -2.60
CA VAL A 239 -13.45 -2.83 -2.78
C VAL A 239 -12.76 -3.97 -2.02
N GLU A 240 -13.24 -4.30 -0.83
CA GLU A 240 -12.81 -5.46 -0.03
C GLU A 240 -13.01 -6.76 -0.82
N THR A 241 -14.22 -6.97 -1.33
CA THR A 241 -14.58 -8.17 -2.10
C THR A 241 -13.71 -8.32 -3.34
N MET A 242 -13.46 -7.21 -4.06
CA MET A 242 -12.59 -7.20 -5.23
C MET A 242 -11.13 -7.53 -4.88
N PHE A 243 -10.65 -7.09 -3.71
CA PHE A 243 -9.32 -7.46 -3.25
C PHE A 243 -9.24 -8.94 -2.83
N SER A 244 -10.28 -9.48 -2.18
CA SER A 244 -10.36 -10.91 -1.87
C SER A 244 -10.31 -11.77 -3.14
N ALA A 245 -10.90 -11.32 -4.25
CA ALA A 245 -10.79 -12.01 -5.54
C ALA A 245 -9.35 -12.12 -6.07
N LEU A 246 -8.41 -11.26 -5.63
CA LEU A 246 -6.99 -11.40 -5.98
C LEU A 246 -6.30 -12.56 -5.24
N GLN A 247 -6.91 -13.05 -4.16
CA GLN A 247 -6.40 -14.17 -3.36
C GLN A 247 -7.11 -15.48 -3.70
N ASN A 248 -8.33 -15.39 -4.24
CA ASN A 248 -9.19 -16.52 -4.60
C ASN A 248 -9.28 -16.65 -6.12
N VAL A 249 -8.24 -17.22 -6.73
CA VAL A 249 -8.13 -17.38 -8.19
C VAL A 249 -8.52 -18.80 -8.59
N THR A 250 -9.42 -18.92 -9.56
CA THR A 250 -9.85 -20.22 -10.13
C THR A 250 -9.32 -20.38 -11.56
N PRO A 251 -8.16 -21.03 -11.79
CA PRO A 251 -7.51 -21.07 -13.10
C PRO A 251 -8.37 -21.65 -14.22
N SER A 252 -9.21 -22.65 -13.91
CA SER A 252 -10.13 -23.27 -14.86
C SER A 252 -11.16 -22.29 -15.47
N HIS A 253 -11.37 -21.15 -14.83
CA HIS A 253 -12.31 -20.11 -15.25
C HIS A 253 -11.64 -18.89 -15.90
N LEU A 254 -10.30 -18.90 -16.06
CA LEU A 254 -9.52 -17.74 -16.53
C LEU A 254 -9.01 -17.84 -17.96
N CYS A 255 -9.57 -18.72 -18.80
CA CYS A 255 -9.24 -18.84 -20.23
C CYS A 255 -7.73 -18.96 -20.56
N ASP A 256 -6.89 -19.38 -19.61
CA ASP A 256 -5.44 -19.52 -19.78
C ASP A 256 -5.06 -21.01 -19.89
N PRO A 257 -4.79 -21.53 -21.10
CA PRO A 257 -4.45 -22.94 -21.30
C PRO A 257 -3.08 -23.34 -20.75
N LYS A 258 -2.26 -22.39 -20.26
CA LYS A 258 -0.99 -22.69 -19.60
C LYS A 258 -1.16 -22.92 -18.10
N LEU A 259 -2.15 -22.27 -17.48
CA LEU A 259 -2.47 -22.44 -16.06
C LEU A 259 -3.49 -23.55 -15.84
N PHE A 260 -4.29 -23.88 -16.86
CA PHE A 260 -5.25 -24.97 -16.79
C PHE A 260 -5.29 -25.78 -18.10
N ASP A 261 -5.13 -27.11 -18.01
CA ASP A 261 -5.08 -27.97 -19.20
C ASP A 261 -6.48 -28.31 -19.73
N PHE A 262 -7.07 -27.37 -20.45
CA PHE A 262 -8.36 -27.56 -21.11
C PHE A 262 -8.37 -28.69 -22.15
N LYS A 263 -7.22 -29.07 -22.73
CA LYS A 263 -7.16 -30.09 -23.79
C LYS A 263 -7.29 -31.51 -23.25
N SER A 264 -6.87 -31.71 -22.00
CA SER A 264 -6.94 -33.02 -21.34
C SER A 264 -8.33 -33.41 -20.85
N ILE A 265 -9.29 -32.48 -20.83
CA ILE A 265 -10.64 -32.72 -20.31
C ILE A 265 -11.35 -33.78 -21.16
N GLN A 266 -11.75 -34.88 -20.51
CA GLN A 266 -12.45 -35.98 -21.15
C GLN A 266 -13.80 -36.27 -20.50
N ARG A 267 -14.73 -36.80 -21.29
CA ARG A 267 -16.05 -37.24 -20.80
C ARG A 267 -15.88 -38.35 -19.77
N GLY A 268 -16.53 -38.20 -18.61
CA GLY A 268 -16.48 -39.17 -17.51
C GLY A 268 -15.33 -38.96 -16.53
N GLN A 269 -14.54 -37.90 -16.71
CA GLN A 269 -13.52 -37.47 -15.75
C GLN A 269 -14.14 -36.65 -14.62
N THR A 270 -13.71 -36.90 -13.38
CA THR A 270 -13.93 -36.00 -12.25
C THR A 270 -12.68 -35.14 -12.07
N LEU A 271 -12.84 -33.82 -12.00
CA LEU A 271 -11.73 -32.89 -11.77
C LEU A 271 -11.73 -32.49 -10.30
N GLU A 272 -10.73 -32.93 -9.54
CA GLU A 272 -10.58 -32.56 -8.13
C GLU A 272 -10.27 -31.05 -8.00
N GLY A 273 -10.93 -30.39 -7.04
CA GLY A 273 -10.68 -28.98 -6.73
C GLY A 273 -11.22 -27.98 -7.75
N ILE A 274 -12.12 -28.40 -8.63
CA ILE A 274 -12.86 -27.52 -9.54
C ILE A 274 -14.33 -27.64 -9.20
N ASP A 275 -15.01 -26.52 -9.05
CA ASP A 275 -16.44 -26.45 -8.72
C ASP A 275 -17.37 -27.00 -9.84
N GLY A 276 -16.87 -27.81 -10.78
CA GLY A 276 -17.67 -28.53 -11.78
C GLY A 276 -18.73 -27.66 -12.48
N ASP A 277 -19.94 -28.21 -12.65
CA ASP A 277 -21.12 -27.46 -13.12
C ASP A 277 -21.65 -26.46 -12.07
N ILE A 278 -21.26 -26.63 -10.80
CA ILE A 278 -21.60 -25.74 -9.67
C ILE A 278 -20.99 -24.34 -9.85
N ALA A 279 -19.92 -24.22 -10.66
CA ALA A 279 -19.35 -22.94 -11.03
C ALA A 279 -20.23 -22.12 -12.00
N PHE A 280 -21.17 -22.78 -12.68
CA PHE A 280 -22.18 -22.14 -13.55
C PHE A 280 -23.55 -22.03 -12.87
N ASP A 281 -23.76 -22.77 -11.77
CA ASP A 281 -24.89 -22.50 -10.90
C ASP A 281 -24.80 -21.06 -10.39
N LYS A 282 -25.95 -20.44 -10.11
CA LYS A 282 -25.93 -19.17 -9.38
C LYS A 282 -25.28 -19.45 -8.03
N GLU A 283 -23.99 -19.14 -7.90
CA GLU A 283 -23.40 -18.96 -6.59
C GLU A 283 -24.35 -18.06 -5.81
N GLU A 284 -24.73 -18.47 -4.58
CA GLU A 284 -25.33 -17.56 -3.63
C GLU A 284 -24.26 -16.52 -3.25
N LEU A 285 -24.00 -15.61 -4.19
CA LEU A 285 -23.15 -14.47 -3.96
C LEU A 285 -23.75 -13.72 -2.78
N PRO A 286 -22.95 -13.42 -1.75
CA PRO A 286 -23.43 -12.68 -0.61
C PRO A 286 -24.19 -11.42 -1.09
N THR A 287 -25.45 -11.29 -0.70
CA THR A 287 -26.27 -10.12 -1.03
C THR A 287 -25.69 -8.83 -0.43
N ALA A 288 -24.83 -8.98 0.57
CA ALA A 288 -23.96 -7.96 1.11
C ALA A 288 -22.49 -8.43 1.03
N PRO A 289 -21.55 -7.55 0.66
CA PRO A 289 -20.14 -7.89 0.64
C PRO A 289 -19.64 -8.35 2.01
N ILE A 290 -18.62 -9.22 2.00
CA ILE A 290 -18.02 -9.77 3.23
C ILE A 290 -17.33 -8.63 3.97
N PHE A 291 -17.94 -8.16 5.05
CA PHE A 291 -17.35 -7.19 5.95
C PHE A 291 -16.33 -7.87 6.87
N ASP A 292 -15.19 -7.23 7.06
CA ASP A 292 -14.30 -7.51 8.18
C ASP A 292 -15.09 -7.10 9.45
N ASN A 293 -15.43 -8.04 10.34
CA ASN A 293 -16.32 -7.83 11.50
C ASN A 293 -15.88 -6.69 12.48
N ASP A 294 -14.72 -6.08 12.25
CA ASP A 294 -14.21 -4.93 13.01
C ASP A 294 -14.64 -3.56 12.43
N ASP A 295 -15.26 -3.53 11.24
CA ASP A 295 -15.72 -2.30 10.57
C ASP A 295 -17.17 -1.95 11.01
N ASP A 296 -17.34 -1.55 12.27
CA ASP A 296 -18.57 -0.89 12.72
C ASP A 296 -18.73 0.42 11.93
N GLY A 297 -19.47 0.36 10.83
CA GLY A 297 -19.68 1.45 9.87
C GLY A 297 -20.46 2.65 10.39
N THR A 298 -20.74 2.75 11.68
CA THR A 298 -21.63 3.77 12.27
C THR A 298 -20.91 4.90 13.01
N ASP A 299 -19.63 4.76 13.38
CA ASP A 299 -19.03 5.71 14.33
C ASP A 299 -18.27 6.91 13.72
N PHE A 300 -18.12 6.95 12.38
CA PHE A 300 -17.33 7.97 11.69
C PHE A 300 -18.09 8.71 10.57
N ALA A 301 -19.40 8.46 10.40
CA ALA A 301 -20.20 9.10 9.36
C ALA A 301 -20.55 10.57 9.66
N THR A 302 -20.40 11.00 10.92
CA THR A 302 -20.54 12.40 11.32
C THR A 302 -19.19 13.08 11.13
N GLY A 303 -19.10 14.05 10.22
CA GLY A 303 -17.90 14.84 9.90
C GLY A 303 -17.34 15.73 11.02
N GLU A 304 -17.37 15.27 12.27
CA GLU A 304 -16.61 15.86 13.36
C GLU A 304 -15.14 15.47 13.18
N MET A 305 -14.36 16.41 12.63
CA MET A 305 -12.90 16.32 12.65
C MET A 305 -12.42 16.10 14.09
N ILE A 306 -11.48 15.16 14.24
CA ILE A 306 -10.84 14.89 15.53
C ILE A 306 -10.04 16.14 15.92
N SER A 307 -10.53 16.89 16.91
CA SER A 307 -9.82 18.05 17.46
C SER A 307 -8.89 17.58 18.57
N PHE A 308 -7.58 17.71 18.37
CA PHE A 308 -6.59 17.34 19.37
C PHE A 308 -6.12 18.55 20.18
N LYS A 309 -6.01 18.34 21.49
CA LYS A 309 -5.37 19.25 22.43
C LYS A 309 -3.87 19.03 22.37
N GLU A 310 -3.07 20.10 22.27
CA GLU A 310 -1.61 20.03 22.39
C GLU A 310 -1.23 19.30 23.69
N VAL A 311 -0.51 18.20 23.56
CA VAL A 311 0.17 17.57 24.69
C VAL A 311 1.49 18.34 24.83
N LYS A 312 1.60 19.10 25.92
CA LYS A 312 2.83 19.76 26.35
C LYS A 312 3.90 18.75 26.75
#